data_AF-A0A7V9AEG0-F1
#
_entry.id   AF-A0A7V9AEG0-F1
#
_cell.length_a   1.000
_cell.length_b   1.000
_cell.length_c   1.000
_cell.angle_alpha   90.00
_cell.angle_beta   90.00
_cell.angle_gamma   90.00
#
_symmetry.space_group_name_H-M   'P 1'
#
loop_
_entity.id
_entity.type
_entity.pdbx_description
1 polymer ?
#
loop_
_entity_poly.entity_id
_entity_poly.type
_entity_poly.pdbx_seq_one_letter_code
_entity_poly.pdbx_strand_id
1 'polypeptide(L)' 'MRILVVGSGGREHAIVRALGRSAGAHDLLCTPGNAGIARQARVLGPATAD' A
#
# COMPACT_ATOMS: atom_id res chain seq x y z
N MET A 1 0.33 12.84 4.34
CA MET A 1 1.70 12.24 4.25
C MET A 1 1.70 11.11 3.24
N ARG A 2 2.81 10.84 2.55
CA ARG A 2 2.92 9.67 1.65
C ARG A 2 3.50 8.49 2.42
N ILE A 3 2.87 7.33 2.34
CA ILE A 3 3.28 6.13 3.07
C ILE A 3 3.42 4.98 2.08
N LEU A 4 4.58 4.33 2.05
CA LEU A 4 4.83 3.14 1.24
C LEU A 4 4.89 1.90 2.11
N VAL A 5 3.99 0.94 1.86
CA VAL A 5 3.99 -0.38 2.49
C VAL A 5 4.69 -1.38 1.57
N VAL A 6 5.71 -2.08 2.07
CA VAL A 6 6.49 -3.05 1.28
C VAL A 6 6.07 -4.48 1.63
N GLY A 7 5.64 -5.22 0.61
CA GLY A 7 5.21 -6.62 0.67
C GLY A 7 3.84 -6.86 0.02
N SER A 8 3.44 -8.13 -0.04
CA SER A 8 2.21 -8.60 -0.72
C SER A 8 1.39 -9.56 0.13
N GLY A 9 1.74 -9.75 1.40
CA GLY A 9 1.07 -10.69 2.29
C GLY A 9 -0.16 -10.13 3.00
N GLY A 10 -0.76 -10.97 3.85
CA GLY A 10 -1.93 -10.58 4.66
C GLY A 10 -1.59 -9.53 5.72
N ARG A 11 -0.37 -9.54 6.26
CA ARG A 11 0.10 -8.55 7.24
C ARG A 11 0.12 -7.15 6.65
N GLU A 12 0.65 -7.00 5.45
CA GLU A 12 0.74 -5.72 4.75
C GLU A 12 -0.66 -5.18 4.41
N HIS A 13 -1.59 -6.06 4.01
CA HIS A 13 -3.00 -5.68 3.83
C HIS A 13 -3.62 -5.18 5.14
N ALA A 14 -3.39 -5.84 6.28
CA ALA A 14 -3.91 -5.37 7.56
C ALA A 14 -3.36 -3.97 7.93
N ILE A 15 -2.08 -3.72 7.66
CA ILE A 15 -1.44 -2.41 7.86
C ILE A 15 -2.07 -1.34 6.97
N VAL A 16 -2.21 -1.59 5.66
CA VAL A 16 -2.86 -0.66 4.72
C VAL A 16 -4.30 -0.34 5.18
N ARG A 17 -5.05 -1.37 5.58
CA ARG A 17 -6.42 -1.22 6.07
C ARG A 17 -6.49 -0.37 7.35
N ALA A 18 -5.51 -0.48 8.24
CA ALA A 18 -5.45 0.32 9.46
C ALA A 18 -5.10 1.78 9.16
N LEU A 19 -4.09 2.01 8.30
CA LEU A 19 -3.67 3.35 7.88
C LEU A 19 -4.79 4.10 7.14
N GLY A 20 -5.58 3.41 6.31
CA GLY A 20 -6.72 4.00 5.60
C GLY A 20 -7.89 4.44 6.49
N ARG A 21 -7.92 4.01 7.76
CA ARG A 21 -8.92 4.47 8.75
C ARG A 21 -8.43 5.62 9.63
N SER A 22 -7.15 5.99 9.52
CA SER A 22 -6.58 7.11 10.27
C SER A 22 -7.29 8.41 9.88
N ALA A 23 -7.51 9.31 10.85
CA ALA A 23 -8.06 10.64 10.58
C ALA A 23 -7.13 11.50 9.69
N GLY A 24 -5.85 11.14 9.61
CA GLY A 24 -4.91 11.75 8.68
C GLY A 24 -5.13 11.25 7.26
N ALA A 25 -5.39 12.16 6.31
CA ALA A 25 -5.37 11.82 4.89
C ALA A 25 -3.93 11.44 4.48
N HIS A 26 -3.72 10.16 4.19
CA HIS A 26 -2.45 9.62 3.72
C HIS A 26 -2.55 9.22 2.24
N ASP A 27 -1.53 9.55 1.45
CA ASP A 27 -1.33 8.95 0.13
C ASP A 27 -0.70 7.58 0.34
N LEU A 28 -1.54 6.54 0.33
CA LEU A 28 -1.13 5.16 0.60
C LEU A 28 -0.65 4.49 -0.69
N LEU A 29 0.61 4.05 -0.64
CA LEU A 29 1.31 3.35 -1.70
C LEU A 29 1.68 1.94 -1.21
N CYS A 30 1.78 0.99 -2.11
CA CYS A 30 2.30 -0.35 -1.79
C CYS A 30 3.11 -0.95 -2.94
N THR A 31 4.11 -1.76 -2.64
CA THR A 31 4.81 -2.59 -3.63
C THR A 31 5.32 -3.90 -3.01
N PRO A 32 5.26 -5.06 -3.68
CA PRO A 32 4.54 -5.30 -4.93
C PRO A 32 3.01 -5.37 -4.76
N GLY A 33 2.51 -5.43 -3.52
CA GLY A 33 1.07 -5.45 -3.25
C GLY A 33 0.34 -6.74 -3.67
N ASN A 34 -0.96 -6.78 -3.43
CA ASN A 34 -1.86 -7.84 -3.88
C ASN A 34 -3.23 -7.25 -4.26
N ALA A 35 -4.14 -8.08 -4.80
CA ALA A 35 -5.47 -7.64 -5.23
C ALA A 35 -6.33 -7.03 -4.09
N GLY A 36 -6.09 -7.42 -2.84
CA GLY A 36 -6.72 -6.83 -1.66
C GLY A 36 -6.23 -5.42 -1.39
N ILE A 37 -4.91 -5.24 -1.39
CA ILE A 37 -4.24 -3.96 -1.16
C ILE A 37 -4.58 -2.95 -2.27
N ALA A 38 -4.66 -3.39 -3.52
CA ALA A 38 -4.98 -2.53 -4.67
C ALA A 38 -6.34 -1.84 -4.59
N ARG A 39 -7.25 -2.30 -3.73
CA ARG A 39 -8.54 -1.65 -3.45
C ARG A 39 -8.45 -0.49 -2.46
N GLN A 40 -7.32 -0.34 -1.77
CA GLN A 40 -7.14 0.58 -0.64
C GLN A 40 -5.91 1.48 -0.77
N ALA A 41 -4.93 1.11 -1.59
CA ALA A 41 -3.70 1.85 -1.82
C ALA A 41 -3.27 1.74 -3.29
N ARG A 42 -2.52 2.72 -3.78
CA ARG A 42 -1.92 2.65 -5.12
C ARG A 42 -0.76 1.66 -5.10
N VAL A 43 -0.89 0.59 -5.89
CA VAL A 43 0.19 -0.40 -6.06
C VAL A 43 1.18 0.11 -7.10
N LEU A 44 2.45 0.18 -6.72
CA LEU A 44 3.57 0.52 -7.59
C LEU A 44 4.16 -0.77 -8.17
N GLY A 45 4.29 -0.80 -9.49
CA GLY A 45 5.02 -1.88 -10.17
C GLY A 45 6.51 -1.88 -9.79
N PRO A 46 7.25 -2.94 -10.14
CA PRO A 46 8.71 -2.92 -10.00
C PRO A 46 9.25 -1.69 -10.71
N ALA A 47 10.16 -0.96 -10.05
CA ALA A 47 10.95 0.06 -10.73
C ALA A 47 11.82 -0.68 -11.75
N THR A 48 11.34 -0.80 -12.98
CA THR A 48 12.22 -1.10 -14.10
C THR A 48 13.12 0.12 -14.23
N ALA A 49 14.35 0.00 -13.73
CA ALA A 49 15.41 0.91 -14.11
C ALA A 49 15.69 0.61 -15.59
N ASP A 50 15.40 1.57 -16.46
CA ASP A 50 16.07 1.64 -17.76
C ASP A 50 17.58 1.78 -17.55
#